data_AF-A0A438C6I9-F1
#
_entry.id   AF-A0A438C6I9-F1
#
_cell.length_a   1.000
_cell.length_b   1.000
_cell.length_c   1.000
_cell.angle_alpha   90.00
_cell.angle_beta   90.00
_cell.angle_gamma   90.00
#
_symmetry.space_group_name_H-M   'P 1'
#
loop_
_entity.id
_entity.type
_entity.pdbx_description
1 polymer ?
#
loop_
_entity_poly.entity_id
_entity_poly.type
_entity_poly.pdbx_seq_one_letter_code
_entity_poly.pdbx_strand_id
1 'polypeptide(L)'
;MQNPVFQLRNELLLFQRVKSDCKMHLTKPLNNNHQTAEELFAASNEKLHQEAKEWLMRTGENCTILSIFIATVAFAAAYTVPGGPNQETGISNP
;
A
#
# COMPACT_ATOMS: atom_id res chain seq x y z
N MET A 1 9.56 -12.21 -16.10
CA MET A 1 10.01 -10.97 -15.42
C MET A 1 9.39 -10.98 -14.03
N GLN A 2 10.20 -10.91 -12.98
CA GLN A 2 9.73 -10.90 -11.59
C GLN A 2 8.97 -9.58 -11.31
N ASN A 3 7.93 -9.60 -10.47
CA ASN A 3 7.12 -8.41 -10.18
C ASN A 3 8.01 -7.28 -9.60
N PRO A 4 8.00 -6.05 -10.16
CA PRO A 4 8.90 -4.97 -9.74
C PRO A 4 8.68 -4.56 -8.27
N VAL A 5 7.45 -4.67 -7.76
CA VAL A 5 7.13 -4.43 -6.34
C VAL A 5 7.82 -5.45 -5.44
N PHE A 6 7.80 -6.72 -5.84
CA PHE A 6 8.41 -7.79 -5.06
C PHE A 6 9.93 -7.67 -5.05
N GLN A 7 10.52 -7.29 -6.18
CA GLN A 7 11.95 -7.05 -6.29
C GLN A 7 12.37 -5.87 -5.41
N LEU A 8 11.69 -4.72 -5.51
CA LEU A 8 11.98 -3.54 -4.68
C LEU A 8 11.84 -3.83 -3.19
N ARG A 9 10.82 -4.60 -2.80
CA ARG A 9 10.61 -5.04 -1.41
C ARG A 9 11.80 -5.85 -0.90
N ASN A 10 12.30 -6.79 -1.69
CA ASN A 10 13.42 -7.63 -1.27
C ASN A 10 14.72 -6.82 -1.14
N GLU A 11 15.00 -5.93 -2.10
CA GLU A 11 16.13 -5.01 -2.04
C GLU A 11 16.10 -4.15 -0.77
N LEU A 12 14.93 -3.63 -0.42
CA LEU A 12 14.76 -2.83 0.80
C LEU A 12 14.96 -3.65 2.08
N LEU A 13 14.45 -4.89 2.14
CA LEU A 13 14.65 -5.78 3.27
C LEU A 13 16.12 -6.20 3.43
N LEU A 14 16.79 -6.47 2.29
CA LEU A 14 18.21 -6.77 2.28
C LEU A 14 19.02 -5.58 2.78
N PHE A 15 18.72 -4.37 2.28
CA PHE A 15 19.36 -3.14 2.73
C PHE A 15 19.19 -2.92 4.23
N GLN A 16 17.98 -3.13 4.77
CA GLN A 16 17.72 -3.03 6.20
C GLN A 16 18.49 -4.07 7.02
N ARG A 17 18.58 -5.31 6.53
CA ARG A 17 19.35 -6.37 7.20
C ARG A 17 20.83 -6.02 7.25
N VAL A 18 21.42 -5.67 6.11
CA VAL A 18 22.83 -5.26 6.03
C VAL A 18 23.09 -4.05 6.93
N LYS A 19 22.19 -3.07 6.93
CA LYS A 19 22.28 -1.90 7.81
C LYS A 19 22.22 -2.27 9.30
N SER A 20 21.40 -3.25 9.67
CA SER A 20 21.29 -3.76 11.05
C SER A 20 22.53 -4.53 11.48
N ASP A 21 23.15 -5.29 10.57
CA ASP A 21 24.34 -6.10 10.85
C ASP A 21 25.61 -5.23 10.92
N CYS A 22 25.63 -4.10 10.21
CA CYS A 22 26.70 -3.11 10.32
C CYS A 22 26.72 -2.44 11.71
N LYS A 23 27.82 -2.59 12.45
CA LYS A 23 28.04 -1.91 13.74
C LYS A 23 27.79 -0.40 13.63
N MET A 24 27.03 0.13 14.60
CA MET A 24 26.59 1.53 14.74
C MET A 24 27.70 2.60 14.59
N HIS A 25 28.97 2.23 14.76
CA HIS A 25 30.14 3.11 14.63
C HIS A 25 30.47 3.53 13.18
N LEU A 26 29.87 2.88 12.18
CA LEU A 26 29.95 3.27 10.76
C LEU A 26 28.73 4.12 10.38
N THR A 27 28.38 5.12 11.18
CA THR A 27 27.01 5.64 11.17
C THR A 27 26.67 6.43 9.91
N LYS A 28 27.65 7.01 9.19
CA LYS A 28 27.47 7.75 7.92
C LYS A 28 28.75 7.83 7.06
N PRO A 29 29.48 6.74 6.77
CA PRO A 29 30.55 6.81 5.80
C PRO A 29 29.96 7.20 4.45
N LEU A 30 30.51 8.26 3.87
CA LEU A 30 30.17 8.66 2.51
C LEU A 30 31.00 7.82 1.53
N ASN A 31 30.40 7.48 0.39
CA ASN A 31 31.19 6.96 -0.72
C ASN A 31 32.07 8.07 -1.34
N ASN A 32 32.89 7.72 -2.33
CA ASN A 32 33.74 8.68 -3.04
C ASN A 32 32.95 9.80 -3.75
N ASN A 33 31.64 9.61 -3.94
CA ASN A 33 30.74 10.58 -4.55
C ASN A 33 29.99 11.40 -3.49
N HIS A 34 30.42 11.38 -2.23
CA HIS A 34 29.78 12.07 -1.11
C HIS A 34 28.33 11.66 -0.82
N GLN A 35 27.95 10.41 -1.14
CA GLN A 35 26.62 9.88 -0.88
C GLN A 35 26.61 8.96 0.33
N THR A 36 25.51 9.03 1.10
CA THR A 36 25.17 8.05 2.12
C THR A 36 24.72 6.72 1.48
N ALA A 37 24.71 5.65 2.28
CA ALA A 37 24.22 4.35 1.82
C ALA A 37 22.75 4.41 1.38
N GLU A 38 21.93 5.21 2.07
CA GLU A 38 20.53 5.46 1.72
C GLU A 38 20.37 6.20 0.39
N GLU A 39 21.16 7.26 0.16
CA GLU A 39 21.14 8.02 -1.10
C GLU A 39 21.59 7.16 -2.28
N LEU A 40 22.64 6.36 -2.09
CA LEU A 40 23.13 5.43 -3.10
C LEU A 40 22.08 4.35 -3.42
N PHE A 41 21.42 3.81 -2.39
CA PHE A 41 20.34 2.85 -2.56
C PHE A 41 19.16 3.44 -3.34
N ALA A 42 18.74 4.66 -2.99
CA ALA A 42 17.64 5.35 -3.67
C ALA A 42 17.97 5.65 -5.14
N ALA A 43 19.17 6.15 -5.41
CA ALA A 43 19.63 6.42 -6.78
C ALA A 43 19.74 5.13 -7.62
N SER A 44 20.27 4.05 -7.04
CA SER A 44 20.45 2.78 -7.75
C SER A 44 19.11 2.09 -8.06
N ASN A 45 18.10 2.28 -7.21
CA ASN A 45 16.79 1.64 -7.33
C ASN A 45 15.71 2.57 -7.93
N GLU A 46 16.05 3.76 -8.41
CA GLU A 46 15.09 4.77 -8.90
C GLU A 46 14.16 4.21 -9.98
N LYS A 47 14.74 3.56 -11.00
CA LYS A 47 13.98 2.94 -12.08
C LYS A 47 13.04 1.84 -11.58
N LEU A 48 13.54 0.96 -10.72
CA LEU A 48 12.75 -0.13 -10.15
C LEU A 48 11.62 0.41 -9.26
N HIS A 49 11.88 1.49 -8.52
CA HIS A 49 10.88 2.18 -7.73
C HIS A 49 9.77 2.78 -8.59
N GLN A 50 10.12 3.41 -9.71
CA GLN A 50 9.13 3.94 -10.65
C GLN A 50 8.29 2.82 -11.28
N GLU A 51 8.91 1.73 -11.73
CA GLU A 51 8.20 0.58 -12.28
C GLU A 51 7.27 -0.08 -11.24
N ALA A 52 7.72 -0.21 -9.99
CA ALA A 52 6.92 -0.72 -8.88
C ALA A 52 5.73 0.20 -8.58
N LYS A 53 5.95 1.52 -8.58
CA LYS A 53 4.90 2.52 -8.37
C LYS A 53 3.84 2.45 -9.47
N GLU A 54 4.24 2.43 -10.73
CA GLU A 54 3.32 2.31 -11.86
C GLU A 54 2.53 1.00 -11.82
N TRP A 55 3.20 -0.11 -11.49
CA TRP A 55 2.54 -1.41 -11.34
C TRP A 55 1.50 -1.40 -10.21
N LEU A 56 1.84 -0.80 -9.05
CA LEU A 56 0.92 -0.66 -7.92
C LEU A 56 -0.27 0.22 -8.26
N MET A 57 -0.05 1.34 -8.95
CA MET A 57 -1.14 2.22 -9.39
C MET A 57 -2.11 1.49 -10.31
N ARG A 58 -1.60 0.83 -11.37
CA ARG A 58 -2.44 0.07 -12.30
C ARG A 58 -3.21 -1.07 -11.63
N THR A 59 -2.60 -1.71 -10.63
CA THR A 59 -3.24 -2.83 -9.91
C THR A 59 -4.22 -2.35 -8.83
N GLY A 60 -3.92 -1.22 -8.18
CA GLY A 60 -4.69 -0.65 -7.08
C GLY A 60 -5.91 0.16 -7.52
N GLU A 61 -5.89 0.77 -8.71
CA GLU A 61 -7.03 1.51 -9.27
C GLU A 61 -8.30 0.65 -9.30
N ASN A 62 -8.19 -0.59 -9.75
CA ASN A 62 -9.32 -1.52 -9.80
C ASN A 62 -9.83 -1.91 -8.41
N CYS A 63 -8.94 -1.99 -7.41
CA CYS A 63 -9.30 -2.35 -6.03
C CYS A 63 -10.10 -1.24 -5.34
N THR A 64 -9.72 0.03 -5.54
CA THR A 64 -10.44 1.17 -4.97
C THR A 64 -11.86 1.27 -5.54
N ILE A 65 -12.01 1.10 -6.86
CA ILE A 65 -13.32 1.10 -7.53
C ILE A 65 -14.18 -0.06 -6.99
N LEU A 66 -13.62 -1.26 -6.90
CA LEU A 66 -14.31 -2.42 -6.34
C LEU A 66 -14.73 -2.20 -4.88
N SER A 67 -13.86 -1.61 -4.07
CA SER A 67 -14.13 -1.31 -2.66
C SER A 67 -15.28 -0.32 -2.48
N ILE A 68 -15.28 0.75 -3.29
CA ILE A 68 -16.38 1.73 -3.30
C ILE A 68 -17.68 1.03 -3.68
N PHE A 69 -17.67 0.21 -4.72
CA PHE A 69 -18.86 -0.51 -5.17
C PHE A 69 -19.42 -1.45 -4.09
N ILE A 70 -18.56 -2.27 -3.47
CA ILE A 70 -18.95 -3.16 -2.36
C ILE A 70 -19.52 -2.35 -1.19
N ALA A 71 -18.87 -1.24 -0.82
CA ALA A 71 -19.34 -0.36 0.25
C ALA A 71 -20.71 0.24 -0.07
N THR A 72 -20.95 0.69 -1.31
CA THR A 72 -22.26 1.20 -1.75
C THR A 72 -23.34 0.13 -1.68
N VAL A 73 -23.07 -1.09 -2.15
CA VAL A 73 -24.04 -2.21 -2.08
C VAL A 73 -24.34 -2.58 -0.64
N ALA A 74 -23.31 -2.70 0.21
CA ALA A 74 -23.47 -3.00 1.63
C ALA A 74 -24.25 -1.89 2.37
N PHE A 75 -23.95 -0.62 2.09
CA PHE A 75 -24.68 0.53 2.63
C PHE A 75 -26.14 0.50 2.20
N ALA A 76 -26.41 0.38 0.90
CA ALA A 76 -27.79 0.29 0.39
C ALA A 76 -28.55 -0.87 1.05
N ALA A 77 -27.95 -2.06 1.14
CA ALA A 77 -28.54 -3.22 1.79
C ALA A 77 -28.85 -2.98 3.28
N ALA A 78 -27.97 -2.28 4.02
CA ALA A 78 -28.19 -1.97 5.43
C ALA A 78 -29.40 -1.05 5.65
N TYR A 79 -29.69 -0.13 4.73
CA TYR A 79 -30.84 0.77 4.80
C TYR A 79 -32.11 0.21 4.13
N THR A 80 -31.99 -0.81 3.27
CA THR A 80 -33.13 -1.49 2.64
C THR A 80 -33.56 -2.77 3.37
N VAL A 81 -32.93 -3.13 4.51
CA VAL A 81 -33.45 -4.19 5.39
C VAL A 81 -34.90 -3.83 5.75
N PRO A 82 -35.88 -4.65 5.35
CA PRO A 82 -37.28 -4.35 5.58
C PRO A 82 -37.60 -4.52 7.08
N GLY A 83 -37.68 -3.38 7.76
CA GLY A 83 -38.29 -3.22 9.08
C GLY A 83 -39.15 -1.94 9.14
N GLY A 84 -39.59 -1.46 7.99
CA GLY A 84 -40.32 -0.20 7.85
C GLY A 84 -41.59 -0.16 8.71
N PRO A 85 -42.01 1.01 9.21
CA PRO A 85 -43.21 1.13 10.02
C PRO A 85 -44.46 0.78 9.20
N ASN A 86 -45.38 0.03 9.82
CA ASN A 86 -46.66 -0.30 9.21
C ASN A 86 -47.41 0.98 8.83
N GLN A 87 -47.68 1.16 7.53
CA GLN A 87 -48.31 2.37 6.99
C GLN A 87 -49.77 2.56 7.44
N GLU A 88 -50.38 1.58 8.09
CA GLU A 88 -51.72 1.71 8.70
C GLU A 88 -51.72 2.18 10.15
N THR A 89 -50.62 2.04 10.90
CA THR A 89 -50.60 2.29 12.36
C THR A 89 -49.41 3.12 12.85
N GLY A 90 -48.38 3.35 12.04
CA GLY A 90 -47.22 4.16 12.40
C GLY A 90 -46.33 3.58 13.51
N ILE A 91 -46.56 2.33 13.93
CA ILE A 91 -45.81 1.66 14.99
C ILE A 91 -45.14 0.40 14.41
N SER A 92 -43.83 0.29 14.60
CA SER A 92 -43.04 -0.93 14.34
C SER A 92 -43.28 -1.93 15.48
N ASN A 93 -43.63 -3.17 15.14
CA ASN A 93 -43.76 -4.27 16.11
C ASN A 93 -42.38 -4.62 16.71
N PRO A 94 -42.29 -5.00 18.01
CA PRO A 94 -41.03 -5.36 18.67
C PRO A 94 -40.27 -6.49 17.98
#